data_AF-A0A7W8NQL8-F1
#
_entry.id   AF-A0A7W8NQL8-F1
#
_cell.length_a   1.000
_cell.length_b   1.000
_cell.length_c   1.000
_cell.angle_alpha   90.00
_cell.angle_beta   90.00
_cell.angle_gamma   90.00
#
_symmetry.space_group_name_H-M   'P 1'
#
loop_
_entity.id
_entity.type
_entity.pdbx_description
1 polymer ?
#
loop_
_entity_poly.entity_id
_entity_poly.type
_entity_poly.pdbx_seq_one_letter_code
_entity_poly.pdbx_strand_id
1 'polypeptide(L)'
;MASLGDPPTYSTPRTLGLALVSLLAALAHFVLGALDYGAVSRYLGLGTMLLAGLLLVFGSLTLIRYAEARDAMGDPYARAPMYATPHETLTVVVGVGLNVAGVLVAAAWAVHGDWPAWHLLAALVNVWAAVLAWRSRPSPDVG
;
A
#
# COMPACT_ATOMS: atom_id res chain seq x y z
N MET A 1 -17.07 18.31 15.16
CA MET A 1 -17.55 18.40 13.77
C MET A 1 -16.43 18.93 12.91
N ALA A 2 -16.04 18.18 11.89
CA ALA A 2 -15.06 18.63 10.91
C ALA A 2 -15.62 19.77 10.03
N SER A 3 -14.75 20.70 9.63
CA SER A 3 -15.07 21.86 8.80
C SER A 3 -14.71 21.61 7.34
N LEU A 4 -15.29 22.37 6.40
CA LEU A 4 -14.87 22.32 5.00
C LEU A 4 -13.41 22.80 4.89
N GLY A 5 -12.55 21.97 4.29
CA GLY A 5 -11.10 22.21 4.22
C GLY A 5 -10.27 21.45 5.25
N ASP A 6 -10.90 20.75 6.20
CA ASP A 6 -10.16 19.91 7.16
C ASP A 6 -9.37 18.80 6.43
N PRO A 7 -8.14 18.49 6.89
CA PRO A 7 -7.26 17.53 6.24
C PRO A 7 -7.87 16.12 6.27
N PRO A 8 -8.03 15.45 5.12
CA PRO A 8 -8.48 14.07 5.11
C PRO A 8 -7.38 13.11 5.58
N THR A 9 -7.76 11.89 5.96
CA THR A 9 -6.83 10.89 6.53
C THR A 9 -5.73 10.51 5.52
N TYR A 10 -6.00 10.66 4.23
CA TYR A 10 -5.05 10.41 3.16
C TYR A 10 -4.08 11.58 2.84
N SER A 11 -4.13 12.70 3.56
CA SER A 11 -3.21 13.84 3.37
C SER A 11 -2.00 13.84 4.33
N THR A 12 -1.83 12.77 5.12
CA THR A 12 -0.80 12.70 6.15
C THR A 12 0.55 12.17 5.62
N PRO A 13 1.69 12.50 6.27
CA PRO A 13 3.00 11.90 5.95
C PRO A 13 2.99 10.37 6.03
N ARG A 14 2.10 9.81 6.86
CA ARG A 14 1.91 8.36 6.97
C ARG A 14 1.32 7.76 5.70
N THR A 15 0.36 8.43 5.08
CA THR A 15 -0.23 8.00 3.81
C THR A 15 0.77 8.11 2.66
N LEU A 16 1.59 9.17 2.63
CA LEU A 16 2.73 9.22 1.72
C LEU A 16 3.69 8.04 1.94
N GLY A 17 4.04 7.76 3.20
CA GLY A 17 4.84 6.60 3.57
C GLY A 17 4.23 5.28 3.09
N LEU A 18 2.92 5.07 3.30
CA LEU A 18 2.20 3.89 2.84
C LEU A 18 2.31 3.73 1.32
N ALA A 19 2.10 4.82 0.58
CA ALA A 19 2.19 4.81 -0.88
C ALA A 19 3.61 4.39 -1.33
N LEU A 20 4.64 5.06 -0.81
CA LEU A 20 6.04 4.81 -1.18
C LEU A 20 6.50 3.40 -0.80
N VAL A 21 6.14 2.91 0.40
CA VAL A 21 6.50 1.55 0.83
C VAL A 21 5.73 0.50 0.03
N SER A 22 4.48 0.76 -0.36
CA SER A 22 3.73 -0.15 -1.24
C SER A 22 4.33 -0.23 -2.65
N LEU A 23 4.83 0.89 -3.18
CA LEU A 23 5.57 0.92 -4.45
C LEU A 23 6.89 0.15 -4.35
N LEU A 24 7.60 0.28 -3.22
CA LEU A 24 8.81 -0.49 -2.96
C LEU A 24 8.51 -2.00 -2.85
N ALA A 25 7.43 -2.36 -2.15
CA ALA A 25 6.95 -3.74 -2.06
C ALA A 25 6.60 -4.30 -3.44
N ALA A 26 5.92 -3.52 -4.27
CA ALA A 26 5.62 -3.88 -5.66
C ALA A 26 6.90 -4.19 -6.45
N LEU A 27 7.89 -3.29 -6.39
CA LEU A 27 9.17 -3.50 -7.07
C LEU A 27 9.88 -4.77 -6.58
N ALA A 28 9.93 -4.99 -5.26
CA ALA A 28 10.54 -6.17 -4.67
C ALA A 28 9.88 -7.46 -5.16
N HIS A 29 8.55 -7.54 -5.10
CA HIS A 29 7.79 -8.70 -5.58
C HIS A 29 7.91 -8.91 -7.09
N PHE A 30 7.99 -7.85 -7.88
CA PHE A 30 8.19 -7.98 -9.32
C PHE A 30 9.56 -8.57 -9.65
N VAL A 31 10.62 -8.05 -9.04
CA VAL A 31 11.99 -8.52 -9.26
C VAL A 31 12.14 -9.97 -8.78
N LEU A 32 11.69 -10.28 -7.57
CA LEU A 32 11.77 -11.64 -7.03
C LEU A 32 10.92 -12.62 -7.86
N GLY A 33 9.70 -12.22 -8.22
CA GLY A 33 8.85 -12.99 -9.12
C GLY A 33 9.52 -13.28 -10.46
N ALA A 34 10.26 -12.32 -11.04
CA ALA A 34 11.01 -12.51 -12.28
C ALA A 34 12.18 -13.48 -12.16
N LEU A 35 12.91 -13.42 -11.04
CA LEU A 35 14.00 -14.35 -10.76
C LEU A 35 13.45 -15.78 -10.55
N ASP A 36 12.40 -15.93 -9.74
CA ASP A 36 11.82 -17.23 -9.39
C ASP A 36 11.00 -17.85 -10.54
N TYR A 37 10.50 -17.03 -11.47
CA TYR A 37 9.76 -17.48 -12.66
C TYR A 37 10.60 -18.44 -13.52
N GLY A 38 11.90 -18.14 -13.67
CA GLY A 38 12.83 -18.95 -14.45
C GLY A 38 13.43 -20.13 -13.69
N ALA A 39 13.60 -19.98 -12.38
CA ALA A 39 14.38 -20.92 -11.56
C ALA A 39 13.53 -21.99 -10.86
N VAL A 40 12.33 -21.65 -10.38
CA VAL A 40 11.55 -22.54 -9.49
C VAL A 40 10.22 -22.96 -10.10
N SER A 41 9.34 -22.01 -10.41
CA SER A 41 8.03 -22.30 -10.99
C SER A 41 7.43 -21.10 -11.69
N ARG A 42 7.09 -21.27 -12.97
CA ARG A 42 6.51 -20.20 -13.80
C ARG A 42 5.18 -19.68 -13.24
N TYR A 43 4.30 -20.58 -12.81
CA TYR A 43 2.97 -20.18 -12.33
C TYR A 43 3.03 -19.46 -10.98
N LEU A 44 3.93 -19.91 -10.08
CA LEU A 44 4.12 -19.23 -8.79
C LEU A 44 4.80 -17.87 -8.98
N GLY A 45 5.83 -17.79 -9.84
CA GLY A 45 6.47 -16.52 -10.21
C GLY A 45 5.49 -15.52 -10.83
N LEU A 46 4.60 -15.98 -11.72
CA LEU A 46 3.51 -15.15 -12.27
C LEU A 46 2.54 -14.66 -11.18
N GLY A 47 2.22 -15.50 -10.19
CA GLY A 47 1.42 -15.10 -9.04
C GLY A 47 2.07 -13.96 -8.25
N THR A 48 3.37 -14.05 -7.99
CA THR A 48 4.14 -12.99 -7.33
C THR A 48 4.15 -11.69 -8.15
N MET A 49 4.31 -11.79 -9.48
CA MET A 49 4.24 -10.63 -10.39
C MET A 49 2.85 -9.99 -10.42
N LEU A 50 1.78 -10.78 -10.36
CA LEU A 50 0.41 -10.26 -10.28
C LEU A 50 0.21 -9.47 -8.98
N LEU A 51 0.66 -10.02 -7.84
CA LEU A 51 0.63 -9.32 -6.57
C LEU A 51 1.43 -8.01 -6.62
N ALA A 52 2.60 -8.02 -7.26
CA ALA A 52 3.39 -6.82 -7.50
C ALA A 52 2.58 -5.76 -8.28
N GLY A 53 1.87 -6.16 -9.33
CA GLY A 53 0.99 -5.28 -10.09
C GLY A 53 -0.12 -4.66 -9.21
N LEU A 54 -0.75 -5.44 -8.34
CA LEU A 54 -1.77 -4.94 -7.41
C LEU A 54 -1.20 -3.93 -6.40
N LEU A 55 -0.02 -4.23 -5.82
CA LEU A 55 0.69 -3.31 -4.93
C LEU A 55 1.11 -2.02 -5.64
N LEU A 56 1.53 -2.11 -6.91
CA LEU A 56 1.88 -0.95 -7.74
C LEU A 56 0.68 -0.05 -7.97
N VAL A 57 -0.46 -0.61 -8.37
CA VAL A 57 -1.71 0.13 -8.56
C VAL A 57 -2.14 0.78 -7.26
N PHE A 58 -2.16 0.02 -6.16
CA PHE A 58 -2.52 0.54 -4.84
C PHE A 58 -1.61 1.70 -4.40
N GLY A 59 -0.29 1.52 -4.49
CA GLY A 59 0.69 2.55 -4.13
C GLY A 59 0.54 3.81 -4.98
N SER A 60 0.33 3.65 -6.29
CA SER A 60 0.17 4.75 -7.24
C SER A 60 -1.12 5.55 -6.96
N LEU A 61 -2.25 4.86 -6.80
CA LEU A 61 -3.53 5.52 -6.47
C LEU A 61 -3.49 6.22 -5.11
N THR A 62 -2.82 5.61 -4.13
CA THR A 62 -2.62 6.23 -2.81
C THR A 62 -1.74 7.49 -2.89
N LEU A 63 -0.69 7.47 -3.72
CA LEU A 63 0.17 8.63 -3.95
C LEU A 63 -0.58 9.77 -4.66
N ILE A 64 -1.36 9.45 -5.69
CA ILE A 64 -2.19 10.42 -6.42
C ILE A 64 -3.18 11.06 -5.44
N ARG A 65 -3.92 10.25 -4.66
CA ARG A 65 -4.85 10.75 -3.63
C ARG A 65 -4.16 11.66 -2.61
N TYR A 66 -2.97 11.31 -2.16
CA TYR A 66 -2.19 12.16 -1.27
C TYR A 66 -1.88 13.52 -1.92
N ALA A 67 -1.42 13.52 -3.17
CA ALA A 67 -1.12 14.75 -3.90
C ALA A 67 -2.37 15.62 -4.12
N GLU A 68 -3.49 15.03 -4.54
CA GLU A 68 -4.79 15.71 -4.69
C GLU A 68 -5.25 16.35 -3.37
N ALA A 69 -5.09 15.63 -2.25
CA ALA A 69 -5.46 16.15 -0.94
C ALA A 69 -4.59 17.34 -0.53
N ARG A 70 -3.28 17.27 -0.79
CA ARG A 70 -2.34 18.35 -0.49
C ARG A 70 -2.64 19.60 -1.30
N ASP A 71 -2.98 19.44 -2.57
CA ASP A 71 -3.37 20.53 -3.45
C ASP A 71 -4.67 21.19 -3.00
N ALA A 72 -5.69 20.37 -2.74
CA ALA A 72 -7.01 20.89 -2.40
C ALA A 72 -7.12 21.51 -0.99
N MET A 73 -6.23 21.17 -0.06
CA MET A 73 -6.09 21.92 1.20
C MET A 73 -5.56 23.34 1.01
N GLY A 74 -4.95 23.64 -0.14
CA GLY A 74 -4.55 24.99 -0.52
C GLY A 74 -5.64 25.77 -1.27
N ASP A 75 -6.79 25.14 -1.57
CA ASP A 75 -7.88 25.78 -2.32
C ASP A 75 -8.63 26.80 -1.44
N PRO A 76 -8.60 28.10 -1.76
CA PRO A 76 -9.33 29.12 -1.01
C PRO A 76 -10.86 28.99 -1.14
N TYR A 77 -11.36 28.13 -2.04
CA TYR A 77 -12.78 27.94 -2.31
C TYR A 77 -13.24 26.48 -2.17
N ALA A 78 -12.81 25.78 -1.11
CA ALA A 78 -13.19 24.39 -0.85
C ALA A 78 -14.72 24.16 -0.89
N ARG A 79 -15.19 23.34 -1.86
CA ARG A 79 -16.63 23.12 -2.13
C ARG A 79 -17.19 21.81 -1.57
N ALA A 80 -16.33 20.88 -1.16
CA ALA A 80 -16.74 19.55 -0.70
C ALA A 80 -15.86 19.07 0.46
N PRO A 81 -16.44 18.34 1.43
CA PRO A 81 -15.67 17.68 2.48
C PRO A 81 -14.84 16.53 1.90
N MET A 82 -13.59 16.39 2.37
CA MET A 82 -12.66 15.34 1.93
C MET A 82 -12.52 14.17 2.90
N TYR A 83 -13.10 14.30 4.09
CA TYR A 83 -13.10 13.32 5.18
C TYR A 83 -14.40 12.52 5.21
N ALA A 84 -14.40 11.42 5.98
CA ALA A 84 -15.55 10.55 6.22
C ALA A 84 -16.14 9.95 4.93
N THR A 85 -15.27 9.62 3.97
CA THR A 85 -15.68 9.07 2.68
C THR A 85 -15.48 7.56 2.62
N PRO A 86 -16.27 6.81 1.81
CA PRO A 86 -16.12 5.36 1.70
C PRO A 86 -14.72 4.90 1.30
N HIS A 87 -14.01 5.72 0.51
CA HIS A 87 -12.69 5.36 0.02
C HIS A 87 -11.60 5.43 1.11
N GLU A 88 -11.77 6.20 2.18
CA GLU A 88 -10.82 6.21 3.31
C GLU A 88 -10.74 4.84 3.98
N THR A 89 -11.90 4.23 4.26
CA THR A 89 -11.97 2.87 4.82
C THR A 89 -11.41 1.84 3.85
N LEU A 90 -11.70 1.98 2.55
CA LEU A 90 -11.17 1.08 1.52
C LEU A 90 -9.64 1.14 1.43
N THR A 91 -9.02 2.31 1.52
CA THR A 91 -7.55 2.43 1.52
C THR A 91 -6.93 1.63 2.66
N VAL A 92 -7.55 1.61 3.84
CA VAL A 92 -7.08 0.82 4.99
C VAL A 92 -7.25 -0.67 4.74
N VAL A 93 -8.46 -1.10 4.36
CA VAL A 93 -8.78 -2.53 4.18
C VAL A 93 -7.93 -3.14 3.06
N VAL A 94 -7.87 -2.46 1.91
CA VAL A 94 -7.05 -2.91 0.76
C VAL A 94 -5.57 -2.85 1.10
N GLY A 95 -5.12 -1.77 1.74
CA GLY A 95 -3.72 -1.60 2.13
C GLY A 95 -3.24 -2.69 3.09
N VAL A 96 -4.02 -3.00 4.13
CA VAL A 96 -3.70 -4.11 5.04
C VAL A 96 -3.78 -5.45 4.31
N GLY A 97 -4.86 -5.69 3.55
CA GLY A 97 -5.09 -6.97 2.87
C GLY A 97 -3.98 -7.32 1.86
N LEU A 98 -3.61 -6.39 0.98
CA LEU A 98 -2.56 -6.60 -0.02
C LEU A 98 -1.20 -6.84 0.63
N ASN A 99 -0.86 -6.05 1.65
CA ASN A 99 0.45 -6.19 2.29
C ASN A 99 0.52 -7.46 3.15
N VAL A 100 -0.55 -7.86 3.84
CA VAL A 100 -0.59 -9.17 4.53
C VAL A 100 -0.44 -10.30 3.52
N ALA A 101 -1.13 -10.24 2.37
CA ALA A 101 -0.92 -11.21 1.30
C ALA A 101 0.54 -11.25 0.83
N GLY A 102 1.18 -10.08 0.68
CA GLY A 102 2.60 -9.99 0.37
C GLY A 102 3.54 -10.56 1.42
N VAL A 103 3.24 -10.42 2.71
CA VAL A 103 3.97 -11.09 3.78
C VAL A 103 3.86 -12.61 3.63
N LEU A 104 2.66 -13.13 3.41
CA LEU A 104 2.43 -14.58 3.29
C LEU A 104 3.13 -15.17 2.07
N VAL A 105 3.04 -14.51 0.92
CA VAL A 105 3.74 -14.93 -0.31
C VAL A 105 5.24 -14.92 -0.10
N ALA A 106 5.79 -13.85 0.47
CA ALA A 106 7.21 -13.73 0.75
C ALA A 106 7.69 -14.77 1.78
N ALA A 107 6.91 -15.04 2.83
CA ALA A 107 7.24 -16.07 3.81
C ALA A 107 7.23 -17.48 3.21
N ALA A 108 6.26 -17.79 2.33
CA ALA A 108 6.23 -19.06 1.62
C ALA A 108 7.47 -19.24 0.74
N TRP A 109 7.87 -18.21 0.00
CA TRP A 109 9.07 -18.24 -0.82
C TRP A 109 10.37 -18.23 -0.01
N ALA A 110 10.39 -17.65 1.19
CA ALA A 110 11.54 -17.75 2.08
C ALA A 110 11.83 -19.20 2.54
N VAL A 111 10.82 -20.08 2.48
CA VAL A 111 10.97 -21.51 2.81
C VAL A 111 11.32 -22.35 1.59
N HIS A 112 10.83 -21.97 0.39
CA HIS A 112 10.88 -22.82 -0.80
C HIS A 112 11.73 -22.28 -1.96
N GLY A 113 12.10 -21.00 -1.93
CA GLY A 113 12.81 -20.31 -3.01
C GLY A 113 14.32 -20.27 -2.84
N ASP A 114 14.98 -19.91 -3.93
CA ASP A 114 16.45 -19.84 -4.00
C ASP A 114 17.03 -18.60 -3.30
N TRP A 115 16.17 -17.61 -3.02
CA TRP A 115 16.57 -16.30 -2.48
C TRP A 115 15.91 -15.97 -1.13
N PRO A 116 16.05 -16.83 -0.10
CA PRO A 116 15.23 -16.74 1.10
C PRO A 116 15.45 -15.44 1.88
N ALA A 117 16.68 -14.92 1.94
CA ALA A 117 17.00 -13.66 2.60
C ALA A 117 16.29 -12.46 1.95
N TRP A 118 16.19 -12.44 0.62
CA TRP A 118 15.52 -11.37 -0.12
C TRP A 118 14.00 -11.43 0.03
N HIS A 119 13.43 -12.64 0.06
CA HIS A 119 12.03 -12.85 0.37
C HIS A 119 11.71 -12.40 1.80
N LEU A 120 12.54 -12.70 2.80
CA LEU A 120 12.35 -12.18 4.16
C LEU A 120 12.41 -10.64 4.21
N LEU A 121 13.32 -10.02 3.47
CA LEU A 121 13.37 -8.55 3.38
C LEU A 121 12.09 -7.99 2.76
N ALA A 122 11.60 -8.60 1.67
CA ALA A 122 10.31 -8.23 1.06
C ALA A 122 9.14 -8.40 2.04
N ALA A 123 9.16 -9.45 2.86
CA ALA A 123 8.17 -9.65 3.92
C ALA A 123 8.20 -8.50 4.94
N LEU A 124 9.38 -8.07 5.40
CA LEU A 124 9.53 -6.95 6.33
C LEU A 124 8.98 -5.63 5.75
N VAL A 125 9.23 -5.36 4.46
CA VAL A 125 8.67 -4.19 3.76
C VAL A 125 7.14 -4.24 3.77
N ASN A 126 6.55 -5.40 3.48
CA ASN A 126 5.10 -5.58 3.50
C ASN A 126 4.52 -5.47 4.92
N VAL A 127 5.18 -6.03 5.94
CA VAL A 127 4.77 -5.83 7.36
C VAL A 127 4.72 -4.34 7.69
N TRP A 128 5.75 -3.59 7.29
CA TRP A 128 5.80 -2.17 7.56
C TRP A 128 4.68 -1.40 6.85
N ALA A 129 4.39 -1.70 5.58
CA ALA A 129 3.26 -1.12 4.87
C ALA A 129 1.90 -1.48 5.50
N ALA A 130 1.71 -2.72 5.95
CA ALA A 130 0.49 -3.12 6.67
C ALA A 130 0.32 -2.33 7.98
N VAL A 131 1.40 -2.10 8.72
CA VAL A 131 1.41 -1.26 9.93
C VAL A 131 1.08 0.18 9.60
N LEU A 132 1.62 0.74 8.51
CA LEU A 132 1.29 2.08 8.05
C LEU A 132 -0.18 2.20 7.68
N ALA A 133 -0.73 1.25 6.91
CA ALA A 133 -2.13 1.21 6.53
C ALA A 133 -3.06 1.15 7.74
N TRP A 134 -2.76 0.26 8.70
CA TRP A 134 -3.53 0.14 9.94
C TRP A 134 -3.52 1.44 10.77
N ARG A 135 -2.35 2.08 10.86
CA ARG A 135 -2.18 3.36 11.56
C ARG A 135 -2.75 4.57 10.79
N SER A 136 -3.17 4.39 9.54
CA SER A 136 -3.86 5.39 8.73
C SER A 136 -5.39 5.25 8.77
N ARG A 137 -5.93 4.46 9.71
CA ARG A 137 -7.38 4.35 9.91
C ARG A 137 -8.03 5.72 10.23
N PRO A 138 -9.23 6.00 9.69
CA PRO A 138 -9.99 7.20 10.06
C PRO A 138 -10.23 7.25 11.57
N SER A 139 -10.12 8.44 12.17
CA SER A 139 -10.46 8.63 13.58
C SER A 139 -11.97 8.81 13.74
N PRO A 140 -12.62 8.13 14.70
CA PRO A 140 -14.06 8.20 14.90
C PRO A 140 -14.56 9.57 15.38
N ASP A 141 -13.69 10.40 15.96
CA ASP A 141 -14.06 11.71 16.55
C ASP A 141 -14.24 12.83 15.50
N VAL A 142 -14.11 12.51 14.21
CA VAL A 142 -14.24 13.44 13.08
C VAL A 142 -15.64 13.37 12.43
N GLY A 143 -16.52 12.53 12.95
CA GLY A 143 -17.94 12.40 12.55
C GLY A 143 -18.86 13.46 13.15
#